data_AF-A0A961KEK3-F1
#
_entry.id   AF-A0A961KEK3-F1
#
_cell.length_a   1.000
_cell.length_b   1.000
_cell.length_c   1.000
_cell.angle_alpha   90.00
_cell.angle_beta   90.00
_cell.angle_gamma   90.00
#
_symmetry.space_group_name_H-M   'P 1'
#
loop_
_entity.id
_entity.type
_entity.pdbx_description
1 polymer ?
#
loop_
_entity_poly.entity_id
_entity_poly.type
_entity_poly.pdbx_seq_one_letter_code
_entity_poly.pdbx_strand_id
1 'polypeptide(L)'
;MMRIVILTGAGISAESGLGTFRDKDGLWTRYDLNEVATPEGFARNPQRVTAFYNARRANCAAAQPNAAHHALARLEAALPGQVLVVTQNVDDLHQRAGSHAVLQMHGALMSALCAACGHRWPAPAVMAVDDPCPACGQPRTRPDVVWFGEIPYHMDAIAEAIAQARIFAAIGTSGQVWPAAGFATEARRAGA
;
A
#
# COMPACT_ATOMS: atom_id res chain seq x y z
N MET A 1 -14.29 -9.38 -17.21
CA MET A 1 -14.81 -9.64 -15.85
C MET A 1 -13.65 -10.20 -15.05
N MET A 2 -13.33 -9.58 -13.90
CA MET A 2 -12.20 -9.99 -13.06
C MET A 2 -12.50 -11.37 -12.48
N ARG A 3 -11.60 -12.33 -12.72
CA ARG A 3 -11.78 -13.73 -12.36
C ARG A 3 -10.82 -14.17 -11.27
N ILE A 4 -9.67 -13.50 -11.16
CA ILE A 4 -8.62 -13.77 -10.20
C ILE A 4 -8.34 -12.47 -9.42
N VAL A 5 -8.55 -12.50 -8.11
CA VAL A 5 -8.18 -11.41 -7.20
C VAL A 5 -7.03 -11.87 -6.32
N ILE A 6 -5.95 -11.10 -6.30
CA ILE A 6 -4.74 -11.42 -5.55
C ILE A 6 -4.53 -10.34 -4.50
N LEU A 7 -4.69 -10.69 -3.23
CA LEU A 7 -4.32 -9.84 -2.10
C LEU A 7 -2.84 -10.04 -1.78
N THR A 8 -2.04 -8.97 -1.86
CA THR A 8 -0.63 -9.00 -1.44
C THR A 8 -0.40 -8.18 -0.17
N GLY A 9 0.57 -8.61 0.63
CA GLY A 9 1.06 -7.88 1.81
C GLY A 9 2.58 -7.81 1.86
N ALA A 10 3.12 -7.26 2.94
CA ALA A 10 4.54 -6.88 3.03
C ALA A 10 5.52 -8.03 2.77
N GLY A 11 5.12 -9.28 3.05
CA GLY A 11 5.94 -10.46 2.80
C GLY A 11 6.32 -10.66 1.33
N ILE A 12 5.51 -10.18 0.37
CA ILE A 12 5.88 -10.27 -1.06
C ILE A 12 7.09 -9.39 -1.40
N SER A 13 7.30 -8.31 -0.64
CA SER A 13 8.39 -7.34 -0.82
C SER A 13 9.60 -7.63 0.08
N ALA A 14 9.56 -8.69 0.90
CA ALA A 14 10.64 -9.02 1.83
C ALA A 14 11.96 -9.32 1.11
N GLU A 15 11.92 -10.14 0.06
CA GLU A 15 13.10 -10.48 -0.77
C GLU A 15 13.64 -9.29 -1.59
N SER A 16 12.87 -8.20 -1.67
CA SER A 16 13.29 -6.94 -2.28
C SER A 16 14.00 -6.01 -1.29
N GLY A 17 14.24 -6.45 -0.05
CA GLY A 17 14.97 -5.69 0.97
C GLY A 17 14.15 -4.64 1.71
N LEU A 18 12.82 -4.61 1.53
CA LEU A 18 11.96 -3.62 2.20
C LEU A 18 11.58 -4.01 3.64
N GLY A 19 11.84 -5.26 4.03
CA GLY A 19 11.45 -5.86 5.30
C GLY A 19 9.93 -5.87 5.50
N THR A 20 9.44 -6.62 6.49
CA THR A 20 8.05 -6.50 6.93
C THR A 20 7.94 -5.69 8.21
N PHE A 21 6.72 -5.25 8.53
CA PHE A 21 6.42 -4.56 9.80
C PHE A 21 6.54 -5.46 11.03
N ARG A 22 6.50 -6.78 10.86
CA ARG A 22 6.37 -7.76 11.95
C ARG A 22 7.50 -8.79 11.98
N ASP A 23 8.51 -8.65 11.11
CA ASP A 23 9.70 -9.50 11.18
C ASP A 23 10.39 -9.25 12.52
N LYS A 24 10.70 -10.31 13.26
CA LYS A 24 11.65 -10.24 14.36
C LYS A 24 12.97 -9.75 13.73
N ASP A 25 13.41 -8.54 14.09
CA ASP A 25 14.55 -7.81 13.48
C ASP A 25 14.26 -7.02 12.18
N GLY A 26 12.99 -6.88 11.80
CA GLY A 26 12.58 -6.09 10.64
C GLY A 26 13.01 -4.62 10.74
N LEU A 27 13.30 -4.02 9.58
CA LEU A 27 13.84 -2.65 9.46
C LEU A 27 13.04 -1.59 10.25
N TRP A 28 11.76 -1.88 10.48
CA TRP A 28 10.78 -0.98 11.08
C TRP A 28 10.32 -1.37 12.49
N THR A 29 10.76 -2.49 13.05
CA THR A 29 10.36 -2.95 14.40
C THR A 29 10.83 -2.04 15.54
N ARG A 30 11.81 -1.18 15.25
CA ARG A 30 12.34 -0.13 16.12
C ARG A 30 11.44 1.11 16.22
N TYR A 31 10.38 1.20 15.42
CA TYR A 31 9.38 2.28 15.52
C TYR A 31 8.11 1.76 16.18
N ASP A 32 7.60 2.50 17.16
CA ASP A 32 6.23 2.29 17.64
C ASP A 32 5.25 2.76 16.56
N LEU A 33 4.46 1.83 16.04
CA LEU A 33 3.47 2.11 14.99
C LEU A 33 2.42 3.13 15.45
N ASN A 34 2.12 3.20 16.75
CA ASN A 34 1.20 4.21 17.28
C ASN A 34 1.75 5.64 17.13
N GLU A 35 3.07 5.80 17.00
CA GLU A 35 3.70 7.11 16.85
C GLU A 35 3.89 7.51 15.39
N VAL A 36 4.02 6.54 14.48
CA VAL A 36 4.38 6.81 13.07
C VAL A 36 3.34 6.43 12.03
N ALA A 37 2.31 5.67 12.40
CA ALA A 37 1.30 5.16 11.47
C ALA A 37 -0.14 5.36 11.98
N THR A 38 -0.40 6.47 12.68
CA THR A 38 -1.72 6.90 13.16
C THR A 38 -1.91 8.40 12.90
N PRO A 39 -3.15 8.88 12.69
CA PRO A 39 -3.44 10.31 12.65
C PRO A 39 -2.99 11.04 13.92
N GLU A 40 -3.16 10.43 15.08
CA GLU A 40 -2.76 10.99 16.38
C GLU A 40 -1.24 11.11 16.50
N GLY A 41 -0.49 10.12 16.01
CA GLY A 41 0.97 10.15 15.94
C GLY A 41 1.47 11.30 15.06
N PHE A 42 0.85 11.48 13.89
CA PHE A 42 1.16 12.60 13.00
C PHE A 42 0.81 13.96 13.63
N ALA A 43 -0.36 14.09 14.26
CA ALA A 43 -0.74 15.32 14.95
C ALA A 43 0.21 15.67 16.11
N ARG A 44 0.73 14.65 16.80
CA ARG A 44 1.66 14.82 17.93
C ARG A 44 3.07 15.19 17.50
N ASN A 45 3.58 14.57 16.43
CA ASN A 45 4.94 14.83 15.94
C ASN A 45 5.05 14.61 14.41
N PRO A 46 4.61 15.59 13.60
CA PRO A 46 4.57 15.44 12.15
C PRO A 46 5.97 15.33 11.54
N GLN A 47 6.99 15.92 12.18
CA GLN A 47 8.38 15.82 11.72
C GLN A 47 8.89 14.37 11.81
N ARG A 48 8.59 13.68 12.93
CA ARG A 48 8.99 12.28 13.12
C ARG A 48 8.31 11.35 12.12
N VAL A 49 7.01 11.53 11.90
CA VAL A 49 6.26 10.74 10.91
C VAL A 49 6.78 11.00 9.50
N THR A 50 6.99 12.27 9.14
CA THR A 50 7.51 12.65 7.82
C THR A 50 8.91 12.07 7.61
N ALA A 51 9.80 12.14 8.61
CA ALA A 51 11.12 11.53 8.55
C ALA A 51 11.05 10.00 8.38
N PHE A 52 10.15 9.33 9.09
CA PHE A 52 9.90 7.89 8.94
C PHE A 52 9.49 7.54 7.50
N TYR A 53 8.51 8.25 6.92
CA TYR A 53 8.08 8.00 5.54
C TYR A 53 9.12 8.40 4.49
N ASN A 54 9.94 9.44 4.74
CA ASN A 54 11.08 9.79 3.89
C ASN A 54 12.12 8.65 3.85
N ALA A 55 12.46 8.06 4.99
CA ALA A 55 13.35 6.90 5.04
C ALA A 55 12.75 5.69 4.29
N ARG A 56 11.43 5.44 4.45
CA ARG A 56 10.74 4.38 3.71
C ARG A 56 10.77 4.61 2.20
N ARG A 57 10.58 5.86 1.75
CA ARG A 57 10.63 6.22 0.33
C ARG A 57 12.01 5.99 -0.26
N ALA A 58 13.07 6.41 0.45
CA ALA A 58 14.45 6.16 0.02
C ALA A 58 14.74 4.66 -0.11
N ASN A 59 14.30 3.84 0.84
CA ASN A 59 14.47 2.38 0.78
C ASN A 59 13.67 1.77 -0.38
N CYS A 60 12.44 2.22 -0.61
CA CYS A 60 11.59 1.80 -1.73
C CYS A 60 12.23 2.12 -3.08
N ALA A 61 12.81 3.31 -3.22
CA ALA A 61 13.49 3.73 -4.45
C ALA A 61 14.72 2.86 -4.76
N ALA A 62 15.44 2.39 -3.73
CA ALA A 62 16.60 1.51 -3.88
C ALA A 62 16.24 0.04 -4.13
N ALA A 63 15.07 -0.42 -3.68
CA ALA A 63 14.60 -1.79 -3.88
C ALA A 63 14.30 -2.10 -5.35
N GLN A 64 14.34 -3.37 -5.73
CA GLN A 64 13.94 -3.85 -7.06
C GLN A 64 12.84 -4.90 -6.94
N PRO A 65 11.93 -5.01 -7.93
CA PRO A 65 10.95 -6.08 -7.93
C PRO A 65 11.64 -7.45 -7.95
N ASN A 66 11.12 -8.38 -7.15
CA ASN A 66 11.63 -9.76 -7.10
C ASN A 66 10.82 -10.69 -8.02
N ALA A 67 11.18 -11.98 -8.00
CA ALA A 67 10.54 -13.00 -8.83
C ALA A 67 9.01 -13.11 -8.63
N ALA A 68 8.51 -12.87 -7.42
CA ALA A 68 7.08 -12.92 -7.13
C ALA A 68 6.33 -11.79 -7.84
N HIS A 69 6.83 -10.56 -7.79
CA HIS A 69 6.24 -9.43 -8.50
C HIS A 69 6.19 -9.67 -10.01
N HIS A 70 7.31 -10.12 -10.59
CA HIS A 70 7.36 -10.45 -12.01
C HIS A 70 6.44 -11.62 -12.38
N ALA A 71 6.24 -12.58 -11.48
CA ALA A 71 5.28 -13.67 -11.72
C ALA A 71 3.84 -13.16 -11.80
N LEU A 72 3.45 -12.23 -10.94
CA LEU A 72 2.12 -11.61 -10.99
C LEU A 72 1.94 -10.74 -12.23
N ALA A 73 2.95 -9.96 -12.61
CA ALA A 73 2.92 -9.18 -13.85
C ALA A 73 2.78 -10.08 -15.09
N ARG A 74 3.50 -11.21 -15.15
CA ARG A 74 3.33 -12.20 -16.23
C ARG A 74 1.94 -12.84 -16.24
N LEU A 75 1.39 -13.15 -15.06
CA LEU A 75 0.04 -13.71 -14.96
C LEU A 75 -1.01 -12.74 -15.48
N GLU A 76 -0.91 -11.47 -15.11
CA GLU A 76 -1.78 -10.40 -15.61
C GLU A 76 -1.66 -10.24 -17.12
N ALA A 77 -0.44 -10.18 -17.66
CA ALA A 77 -0.21 -10.07 -19.09
C ALA A 77 -0.76 -11.28 -19.89
N ALA A 78 -0.71 -12.48 -19.32
CA ALA A 78 -1.24 -13.69 -19.93
C ALA A 78 -2.78 -13.78 -19.87
N LEU A 79 -3.43 -13.06 -18.95
CA LEU A 79 -4.88 -13.06 -18.75
C LEU A 79 -5.45 -11.63 -18.69
N PRO A 80 -5.40 -10.87 -19.80
CA PRO A 80 -5.83 -9.47 -19.81
C PRO A 80 -7.26 -9.28 -19.31
N GLY A 81 -7.47 -8.31 -18.41
CA GLY A 81 -8.78 -7.97 -17.86
C GLY A 81 -9.41 -9.01 -16.92
N GLN A 82 -8.65 -10.03 -16.52
CA GLN A 82 -9.11 -11.10 -15.62
C GLN A 82 -8.39 -11.12 -14.26
N VAL A 83 -7.24 -10.47 -14.14
CA VAL A 83 -6.42 -10.46 -12.93
C VAL A 83 -6.45 -9.07 -12.30
N LEU A 84 -6.69 -9.01 -11.00
CA LEU A 84 -6.58 -7.80 -10.19
C LEU A 84 -5.65 -8.07 -9.02
N VAL A 85 -4.63 -7.23 -8.85
CA VAL A 85 -3.79 -7.21 -7.64
C VAL A 85 -4.32 -6.14 -6.69
N VAL A 86 -4.82 -6.57 -5.53
CA VAL A 86 -5.08 -5.68 -4.40
C VAL A 86 -3.87 -5.77 -3.48
N THR A 87 -3.22 -4.66 -3.17
CA THR A 87 -2.03 -4.66 -2.31
C THR A 87 -2.21 -3.79 -1.08
N GLN A 88 -1.84 -4.37 0.07
CA GLN A 88 -1.66 -3.63 1.33
C GLN A 88 -0.34 -2.87 1.35
N ASN A 89 0.55 -3.12 0.39
CA ASN A 89 1.84 -2.48 0.32
C ASN A 89 1.71 -1.07 -0.24
N VAL A 90 2.57 -0.19 0.28
CA VAL A 90 2.69 1.20 -0.13
C VAL A 90 3.88 1.43 -1.05
N ASP A 91 4.66 0.38 -1.35
CA ASP A 91 5.70 0.41 -2.38
C ASP A 91 5.11 0.34 -3.80
N ASP A 92 5.93 0.58 -4.81
CA ASP A 92 5.54 0.57 -6.23
C ASP A 92 6.10 -0.64 -7.00
N LEU A 93 6.50 -1.71 -6.29
CA LEU A 93 7.23 -2.83 -6.90
C LEU A 93 6.36 -3.66 -7.86
N HIS A 94 5.04 -3.73 -7.65
CA HIS A 94 4.12 -4.34 -8.61
C HIS A 94 4.11 -3.60 -9.94
N GLN A 95 3.97 -2.27 -9.90
CA GLN A 95 3.96 -1.42 -11.09
C GLN A 95 5.31 -1.49 -11.81
N ARG A 96 6.41 -1.42 -11.07
CA ARG A 96 7.76 -1.56 -11.63
C ARG A 96 8.05 -2.95 -12.21
N ALA A 97 7.39 -4.00 -11.73
CA ALA A 97 7.47 -5.34 -12.31
C ALA A 97 6.68 -5.49 -13.62
N GLY A 98 5.81 -4.53 -13.94
CA GLY A 98 4.96 -4.52 -15.13
C GLY A 98 3.47 -4.78 -14.87
N SER A 99 3.01 -4.82 -13.61
CA SER A 99 1.58 -4.93 -13.33
C SER A 99 0.85 -3.60 -13.52
N HIS A 100 -0.35 -3.64 -14.12
CA HIS A 100 -1.15 -2.46 -14.42
C HIS A 100 -2.47 -2.41 -13.64
N ALA A 101 -3.12 -3.55 -13.44
CA ALA A 101 -4.34 -3.70 -12.65
C ALA A 101 -4.00 -3.87 -11.16
N VAL A 102 -3.55 -2.79 -10.53
CA VAL A 102 -3.14 -2.75 -9.13
C VAL A 102 -3.97 -1.73 -8.33
N LEU A 103 -4.58 -2.17 -7.23
CA LEU A 103 -5.23 -1.30 -6.25
C LEU A 103 -4.40 -1.26 -4.96
N GLN A 104 -3.80 -0.10 -4.65
CA GLN A 104 -3.05 0.12 -3.41
C GLN A 104 -3.99 0.59 -2.31
N MET A 105 -4.54 -0.37 -1.55
CA MET A 105 -5.58 -0.06 -0.57
C MET A 105 -5.07 0.78 0.61
N HIS A 106 -3.75 0.78 0.87
CA HIS A 106 -3.15 1.59 1.95
C HIS A 106 -2.41 2.83 1.44
N GLY A 107 -2.65 3.25 0.20
CA GLY A 107 -1.95 4.39 -0.41
C GLY A 107 -0.56 4.03 -0.94
N ALA A 108 0.27 5.05 -1.19
CA ALA A 108 1.54 4.90 -1.88
C ALA A 108 2.64 5.82 -1.32
N LEU A 109 3.86 5.30 -1.15
CA LEU A 109 5.02 6.05 -0.67
C LEU A 109 5.44 7.17 -1.63
N MET A 110 5.18 6.98 -2.92
CA MET A 110 5.49 7.94 -3.99
C MET A 110 4.37 8.96 -4.22
N SER A 111 3.39 9.04 -3.31
CA SER A 111 2.29 10.00 -3.36
C SER A 111 2.26 10.86 -2.08
N ALA A 112 1.85 12.11 -2.25
CA ALA A 112 1.62 13.09 -1.19
C ALA A 112 0.14 13.51 -1.21
N LEU A 113 -0.39 13.83 -0.03
CA LEU A 113 -1.79 14.17 0.19
C LEU A 113 -1.89 15.49 0.97
N CYS A 114 -2.77 16.39 0.53
CA CYS A 114 -3.12 17.58 1.30
C CYS A 114 -4.26 17.26 2.28
N ALA A 115 -3.97 17.38 3.58
CA ALA A 115 -4.96 17.18 4.64
C ALA A 115 -6.02 18.31 4.73
N ALA A 116 -5.90 19.37 3.93
CA ALA A 116 -6.89 20.45 3.87
C ALA A 116 -7.90 20.28 2.72
N CYS A 117 -7.45 19.93 1.51
CA CYS A 117 -8.32 19.86 0.32
C CYS A 117 -8.40 18.47 -0.33
N GLY A 118 -7.65 17.48 0.17
CA GLY A 118 -7.65 16.12 -0.37
C GLY A 118 -6.92 15.96 -1.70
N HIS A 119 -6.29 17.01 -2.23
CA HIS A 119 -5.48 16.92 -3.44
C HIS A 119 -4.30 15.95 -3.24
N ARG A 120 -4.00 15.18 -4.28
CA ARG A 120 -2.93 14.18 -4.31
C ARG A 120 -1.98 14.47 -5.46
N TRP A 121 -0.68 14.31 -5.23
CA TRP A 121 0.35 14.55 -6.23
C TRP A 121 1.56 13.63 -6.01
N PRO A 122 2.42 13.43 -7.03
CA PRO A 122 3.66 12.68 -6.85
C PRO A 122 4.52 13.30 -5.74
N ALA A 123 4.89 12.50 -4.75
CA ALA A 123 5.73 12.95 -3.66
C ALA A 123 7.16 13.23 -4.16
N PRO A 124 7.82 14.31 -3.71
CA PRO A 124 9.26 14.46 -3.89
C PRO A 124 10.01 13.36 -3.12
N ALA A 125 11.30 13.18 -3.44
CA ALA A 125 12.15 12.21 -2.73
C ALA A 125 12.17 12.45 -1.22
N VAL A 126 12.21 13.73 -0.81
CA VAL A 126 12.14 14.16 0.59
C VAL A 126 10.99 15.16 0.71
N MET A 127 10.06 14.88 1.60
CA MET A 127 8.96 15.79 1.95
C MET A 127 9.30 16.56 3.23
N ALA A 128 8.79 17.79 3.33
CA ALA A 128 8.74 18.57 4.56
C ALA A 128 7.30 18.71 5.06
N VAL A 129 7.13 18.95 6.36
CA VAL A 129 5.80 19.06 7.00
C VAL A 129 5.03 20.29 6.50
N ASP A 130 5.75 21.34 6.15
CA ASP A 130 5.26 22.65 5.72
C ASP A 130 5.23 22.82 4.19
N ASP A 131 5.54 21.77 3.43
CA ASP A 131 5.42 21.79 1.97
C ASP A 131 4.00 22.26 1.58
N PRO A 132 3.86 23.33 0.77
CA PRO A 132 2.56 23.83 0.39
C PRO A 132 1.89 22.87 -0.60
N CYS A 133 0.60 22.65 -0.42
CA CYS A 133 -0.20 21.92 -1.41
C CYS A 133 -0.17 22.64 -2.76
N PRO A 134 0.15 21.96 -3.87
CA PRO A 134 0.22 22.60 -5.19
C PRO A 134 -1.14 23.08 -5.71
N ALA A 135 -2.25 22.56 -5.18
CA ALA A 135 -3.60 22.95 -5.60
C ALA A 135 -4.21 24.10 -4.77
N CYS A 136 -3.94 24.18 -3.46
CA CYS A 136 -4.58 25.16 -2.58
C CYS A 136 -3.62 26.03 -1.76
N GLY A 137 -2.30 25.82 -1.88
CA GLY A 137 -1.27 26.59 -1.18
C GLY A 137 -1.14 26.35 0.32
N GLN A 138 -2.05 25.58 0.93
CA GLN A 138 -2.02 25.31 2.37
C GLN A 138 -0.85 24.39 2.76
N PRO A 139 -0.10 24.67 3.84
CA PRO A 139 1.01 23.85 4.34
C PRO A 139 0.46 22.66 5.15
N ARG A 140 -0.32 21.81 4.50
CA ARG A 140 -1.03 20.67 5.11
C ARG A 140 -0.68 19.37 4.41
N THR A 141 0.52 19.29 3.86
CA THR A 141 1.04 18.11 3.18
C THR A 141 1.32 17.00 4.19
N ARG A 142 1.00 15.77 3.81
CA ARG A 142 1.36 14.54 4.53
C ARG A 142 1.63 13.41 3.53
N PRO A 143 2.32 12.33 3.95
CA PRO A 143 2.41 11.11 3.16
C PRO A 143 1.02 10.60 2.80
N ASP A 144 0.84 10.19 1.54
CA ASP A 144 -0.40 9.62 1.04
C ASP A 144 -0.48 8.11 1.34
N VAL A 145 -0.49 7.81 2.64
CA VAL A 145 -0.58 6.47 3.18
C VAL A 145 -1.73 6.44 4.18
N VAL A 146 -2.53 5.37 4.09
CA VAL A 146 -3.61 5.09 5.03
C VAL A 146 -3.00 4.65 6.36
N TRP A 147 -3.34 5.35 7.42
CA TRP A 147 -2.93 5.04 8.78
C TRP A 147 -3.94 4.16 9.51
N PHE A 148 -3.51 3.55 10.61
CA PHE A 148 -4.44 2.84 11.50
C PHE A 148 -5.52 3.82 11.99
N GLY A 149 -6.78 3.41 11.88
CA GLY A 149 -7.95 4.25 12.17
C GLY A 149 -8.52 4.97 10.94
N GLU A 150 -7.80 5.02 9.81
CA GLU A 150 -8.31 5.55 8.56
C GLU A 150 -8.95 4.45 7.68
N ILE A 151 -9.86 4.85 6.80
CA ILE A 151 -10.52 3.93 5.86
C ILE A 151 -9.56 3.65 4.69
N PRO A 152 -9.29 2.38 4.34
CA PRO A 152 -8.50 2.03 3.17
C PRO A 152 -9.11 2.57 1.87
N TYR A 153 -8.28 2.76 0.86
CA TYR A 153 -8.72 3.20 -0.46
C TYR A 153 -9.35 2.06 -1.26
N HIS A 154 -10.19 2.44 -2.21
CA HIS A 154 -10.80 1.54 -3.21
C HIS A 154 -11.68 0.42 -2.62
N MET A 155 -12.17 0.56 -1.39
CA MET A 155 -12.94 -0.51 -0.71
C MET A 155 -14.14 -1.00 -1.53
N ASP A 156 -14.88 -0.10 -2.17
CA ASP A 156 -16.04 -0.48 -3.00
C ASP A 156 -15.61 -1.32 -4.22
N ALA A 157 -14.58 -0.88 -4.94
CA ALA A 157 -14.04 -1.60 -6.09
C ALA A 157 -13.42 -2.95 -5.71
N ILE A 158 -12.76 -3.02 -4.54
CA ILE A 158 -12.20 -4.26 -4.00
C ILE A 158 -13.33 -5.23 -3.64
N ALA A 159 -14.37 -4.76 -2.95
CA ALA A 159 -15.53 -5.57 -2.59
C ALA A 159 -16.25 -6.12 -3.83
N GLU A 160 -16.46 -5.27 -4.85
CA GLU A 160 -17.03 -5.70 -6.13
C GLU A 160 -16.17 -6.77 -6.82
N ALA A 161 -14.85 -6.57 -6.87
CA ALA A 161 -13.95 -7.53 -7.50
C ALA A 161 -13.92 -8.87 -6.75
N ILE A 162 -13.92 -8.85 -5.41
CA ILE A 162 -13.98 -10.05 -4.58
C ILE A 162 -15.30 -10.81 -4.79
N ALA A 163 -16.43 -10.11 -4.87
CA ALA A 163 -17.74 -10.72 -5.08
C ALA A 163 -17.86 -11.42 -6.45
N GLN A 164 -17.07 -10.99 -7.44
CA GLN A 164 -17.05 -11.56 -8.79
C GLN A 164 -15.89 -12.57 -9.01
N ALA A 165 -14.97 -12.67 -8.06
CA ALA A 165 -13.79 -13.52 -8.19
C ALA A 165 -14.18 -15.00 -8.22
N ARG A 166 -13.49 -15.77 -9.07
CA ARG A 166 -13.55 -17.25 -9.06
C ARG A 166 -12.32 -17.86 -8.39
N ILE A 167 -11.24 -17.10 -8.29
CA ILE A 167 -10.02 -17.48 -7.58
C ILE A 167 -9.61 -16.28 -6.75
N PHE A 168 -9.35 -16.53 -5.47
CA PHE A 168 -8.74 -15.56 -4.57
C PHE A 168 -7.42 -16.13 -4.02
N ALA A 169 -6.35 -15.34 -4.08
CA ALA A 169 -5.06 -15.69 -3.51
C ALA A 169 -4.58 -14.61 -2.54
N ALA A 170 -4.13 -15.02 -1.35
CA ALA A 170 -3.48 -14.15 -0.39
C ALA A 170 -1.98 -14.48 -0.33
N ILE A 171 -1.12 -13.52 -0.67
CA ILE A 171 0.33 -13.71 -0.80
C ILE A 171 1.07 -12.73 0.10
N GLY A 172 1.94 -13.24 0.97
CA GLY A 172 2.80 -12.41 1.81
C GLY A 172 2.05 -11.52 2.82
N THR A 173 0.83 -11.90 3.21
CA THR A 173 0.04 -11.20 4.23
C THR A 173 -0.05 -12.01 5.51
N SER A 174 -0.01 -11.32 6.65
CA SER A 174 -0.11 -11.95 7.99
C SER A 174 -1.55 -12.34 8.38
N GLY A 175 -2.57 -11.84 7.68
CA GLY A 175 -3.97 -12.07 8.04
C GLY A 175 -4.41 -11.37 9.34
N GLN A 176 -3.67 -10.37 9.82
CA GLN A 176 -3.96 -9.66 11.08
C GLN A 176 -4.41 -8.20 10.89
N VAL A 177 -4.24 -7.63 9.70
CA VAL A 177 -4.61 -6.22 9.42
C VAL A 177 -6.01 -6.19 8.80
N TRP A 178 -6.95 -5.61 9.53
CA TRP A 178 -8.32 -5.43 9.06
C TRP A 178 -8.46 -4.12 8.27
N PRO A 179 -9.30 -4.07 7.22
CA PRO A 179 -10.25 -5.11 6.78
C PRO A 179 -9.64 -6.21 5.88
N ALA A 180 -8.42 -6.03 5.37
CA ALA A 180 -7.82 -6.95 4.38
C ALA A 180 -7.78 -8.43 4.81
N ALA A 181 -7.60 -8.69 6.11
CA ALA A 181 -7.65 -10.03 6.70
C ALA A 181 -8.98 -10.78 6.43
N GLY A 182 -10.09 -10.05 6.26
CA GLY A 182 -11.41 -10.61 6.00
C GLY A 182 -11.64 -11.05 4.55
N PHE A 183 -10.88 -10.51 3.59
CA PHE A 183 -11.13 -10.69 2.15
C PHE A 183 -11.13 -12.15 1.70
N ALA A 184 -10.26 -12.99 2.27
CA ALA A 184 -10.24 -14.42 1.96
C ALA A 184 -11.56 -15.12 2.35
N THR A 185 -12.17 -14.68 3.46
CA THR A 185 -13.47 -15.21 3.92
C THR A 185 -14.61 -14.71 3.04
N GLU A 186 -14.57 -13.44 2.64
CA GLU A 186 -15.55 -12.86 1.72
C GLU A 186 -15.52 -13.53 0.35
N ALA A 187 -14.34 -13.72 -0.23
CA ALA A 187 -14.17 -14.41 -1.50
C ALA A 187 -14.72 -15.84 -1.45
N ARG A 188 -14.42 -16.59 -0.38
CA ARG A 188 -14.96 -17.95 -0.18
C ARG A 188 -16.49 -17.94 -0.12
N ARG A 189 -17.09 -16.95 0.56
CA ARG A 189 -18.56 -16.81 0.63
C ARG A 189 -19.17 -16.47 -0.74
N ALA A 190 -18.44 -15.75 -1.59
CA ALA A 190 -18.85 -15.41 -2.95
C ALA A 190 -18.64 -16.56 -3.97
N GLY A 191 -17.98 -17.66 -3.56
CA GLY A 191 -17.81 -18.85 -4.40
C GLY A 191 -16.47 -18.95 -5.14
N ALA A 192 -15.47 -18.19 -4.70
CA ALA A 192 -14.07 -18.34 -5.14
C ALA A 192 -13.34 -19.51 -4.46
#